data_AF-A0A7Y2L976-F1
#
_entry.id   AF-A0A7Y2L976-F1
#
_cell.length_a   1.000
_cell.length_b   1.000
_cell.length_c   1.000
_cell.angle_alpha   90.00
_cell.angle_beta   90.00
_cell.angle_gamma   90.00
#
_symmetry.space_group_name_H-M   'P 1'
#
loop_
_entity.id
_entity.type
_entity.pdbx_description
1 polymer ?
#
loop_
_entity_poly.entity_id
_entity_poly.type
_entity_poly.pdbx_seq_one_letter_code
_entity_poly.pdbx_strand_id
1 'polypeptide(L)'
;MSKNTKLFLIGIVTGLINGLLGAGGGTLIVPALVFLLGIEDHKAHATAISIILPLTVISSFIYLQSKIIDLPLTVNVAIGETLGGIIGAYFLNKISIPLLRKIFGVIMITAAFRMWVQ
;
A
#
# COMPACT_ATOMS: atom_id res chain seq x y z
N MET A 1 7.90 18.41 -17.37
CA MET A 1 8.31 16.99 -17.14
C MET A 1 7.43 16.05 -17.96
N SER A 2 8.02 15.05 -18.60
CA SER A 2 7.27 13.99 -19.28
C SER A 2 6.46 13.14 -18.27
N LYS A 3 5.38 12.50 -18.74
CA LYS A 3 4.55 11.60 -17.91
C LYS A 3 5.39 10.47 -17.28
N ASN A 4 6.35 9.93 -18.02
CA ASN A 4 7.22 8.85 -17.56
C ASN A 4 8.16 9.32 -16.44
N THR A 5 8.68 10.55 -16.54
CA THR A 5 9.52 11.13 -15.48
C THR A 5 8.74 11.30 -14.18
N LYS A 6 7.47 11.72 -14.24
CA LYS A 6 6.61 11.84 -13.05
C LYS A 6 6.38 10.47 -12.39
N LEU A 7 6.07 9.44 -13.18
CA LEU A 7 5.86 8.07 -12.69
C LEU A 7 7.11 7.53 -11.99
N PHE A 8 8.28 7.73 -12.60
CA PHE A 8 9.55 7.29 -12.03
C PHE A 8 9.85 7.96 -10.68
N LEU A 9 9.68 9.28 -10.58
CA LEU A 9 9.90 10.00 -9.32
C LEU A 9 8.91 9.60 -8.23
N ILE A 10 7.63 9.42 -8.58
CA ILE A 10 6.61 8.93 -7.65
C ILE A 10 7.04 7.54 -7.12
N GLY A 11 7.51 6.65 -7.99
CA GLY A 11 8.00 5.32 -7.60
C GLY A 11 9.19 5.39 -6.64
N ILE A 12 10.17 6.25 -6.88
CA ILE A 12 11.30 6.43 -5.95
C ILE A 12 10.84 6.93 -4.58
N VAL A 13 10.05 8.00 -4.56
CA VAL A 13 9.62 8.63 -3.30
C VAL A 13 8.75 7.67 -2.50
N THR A 14 7.76 7.06 -3.14
CA THR A 14 6.85 6.11 -2.47
C THR A 14 7.56 4.84 -2.06
N GLY A 15 8.52 4.35 -2.86
CA GLY A 15 9.35 3.19 -2.54
C GLY A 15 10.24 3.41 -1.32
N LEU A 16 10.93 4.56 -1.25
CA LEU A 16 11.76 4.93 -0.11
C LEU A 16 10.94 5.03 1.18
N ILE A 17 9.83 5.75 1.14
CA ILE A 17 8.98 5.93 2.32
C ILE A 17 8.38 4.59 2.75
N ASN A 18 7.92 3.76 1.80
CA ASN A 18 7.35 2.47 2.15
C ASN A 18 8.40 1.49 2.70
N GLY A 19 9.61 1.48 2.14
CA GLY A 19 10.72 0.68 2.66
C GLY A 19 11.19 1.14 4.05
N LEU A 20 10.99 2.40 4.43
CA LEU A 20 11.33 2.90 5.76
C LEU A 20 10.22 2.66 6.80
N LEU A 21 8.97 2.95 6.42
CA LEU A 21 7.84 2.95 7.34
C LEU A 21 7.12 1.60 7.42
N GLY A 22 7.34 0.70 6.46
CA GLY A 22 6.63 -0.58 6.38
C GLY A 22 5.11 -0.46 6.20
N ALA A 23 4.61 0.72 5.80
CA ALA A 23 3.19 1.06 5.81
C ALA A 23 2.35 0.41 4.69
N GLY A 24 2.92 -0.53 3.92
CA GLY A 24 2.21 -1.27 2.86
C GLY A 24 1.97 -0.48 1.57
N GLY A 25 2.64 0.66 1.35
CA GLY A 25 2.80 1.40 0.09
C GLY A 25 1.55 2.07 -0.49
N GLY A 26 0.38 1.46 -0.33
CA GLY A 26 -0.91 1.92 -0.83
C GLY A 26 -1.28 3.32 -0.33
N THR A 27 -0.92 3.60 0.92
CA THR A 27 -1.14 4.88 1.61
C THR A 27 -0.68 6.10 0.82
N LEU A 28 0.45 5.99 0.12
CA LEU A 28 1.04 7.11 -0.64
C LEU A 28 0.85 6.95 -2.15
N ILE A 29 1.01 5.74 -2.66
CA ILE A 29 0.98 5.53 -4.11
C ILE A 29 -0.44 5.66 -4.67
N VAL A 30 -1.49 5.22 -3.96
CA VAL A 30 -2.88 5.34 -4.44
C VAL A 30 -3.29 6.81 -4.58
N PRO A 31 -3.13 7.69 -3.55
CA PRO A 31 -3.39 9.12 -3.72
C PRO A 31 -2.54 9.76 -4.83
N ALA A 32 -1.28 9.36 -4.98
CA ALA A 32 -0.42 9.88 -6.04
C ALA A 32 -0.96 9.51 -7.44
N LEU A 33 -1.39 8.27 -7.65
CA LEU A 33 -1.96 7.82 -8.92
C LEU A 33 -3.31 8.50 -9.22
N VAL A 34 -4.17 8.68 -8.21
CA VAL A 34 -5.49 9.31 -8.37
C VAL A 34 -5.38 10.83 -8.55
N PHE A 35 -4.74 11.53 -7.61
CA PHE A 35 -4.76 12.99 -7.58
C PHE A 35 -3.71 13.65 -8.48
N LEU A 36 -2.52 13.05 -8.64
CA LEU A 36 -1.45 13.65 -9.47
C LEU A 36 -1.50 13.20 -10.93
N LEU A 37 -2.06 12.01 -11.20
CA LEU A 37 -2.08 11.41 -12.54
C LEU A 37 -3.48 11.17 -13.10
N GLY A 38 -4.53 11.39 -12.30
CA GLY A 38 -5.92 11.26 -12.77
C GLY A 38 -6.32 9.84 -13.13
N ILE A 39 -5.67 8.83 -12.55
CA ILE A 39 -6.03 7.42 -12.77
C ILE A 39 -7.31 7.12 -11.99
N GLU A 40 -8.24 6.42 -12.63
CA GLU A 40 -9.47 5.91 -12.00
C GLU A 40 -9.16 5.10 -10.72
N ASP A 41 -9.94 5.31 -9.66
CA ASP A 41 -9.67 4.76 -8.33
C ASP A 41 -9.48 3.25 -8.32
N HIS A 42 -10.37 2.46 -8.94
CA HIS A 42 -10.22 0.99 -8.96
C HIS A 42 -8.92 0.57 -9.63
N LYS A 43 -8.59 1.20 -10.76
CA LYS A 43 -7.35 0.96 -11.49
C LYS A 43 -6.12 1.40 -10.71
N ALA A 44 -6.19 2.52 -10.00
CA ALA A 44 -5.12 3.01 -9.14
C ALA A 44 -4.83 2.04 -7.99
N HIS A 45 -5.88 1.50 -7.33
CA HIS A 45 -5.71 0.50 -6.26
C HIS A 45 -5.11 -0.81 -6.78
N ALA A 46 -5.60 -1.32 -7.90
CA ALA A 46 -5.04 -2.54 -8.51
C ALA A 46 -3.57 -2.34 -8.94
N THR A 47 -3.28 -1.21 -9.60
CA THR A 47 -1.92 -0.87 -10.06
C THR A 47 -0.98 -0.69 -8.87
N ALA A 48 -1.43 -0.05 -7.80
CA ALA A 48 -0.67 0.12 -6.57
C ALA A 48 -0.20 -1.23 -6.01
N ILE A 49 -1.10 -2.20 -5.85
CA ILE A 49 -0.75 -3.54 -5.35
C ILE A 49 0.31 -4.19 -6.22
N SER A 50 0.21 -4.09 -7.55
CA SER A 50 1.21 -4.62 -8.48
C SER A 50 2.58 -3.95 -8.33
N ILE A 51 2.63 -2.64 -8.03
CA ILE A 51 3.88 -1.91 -7.78
C ILE A 51 4.48 -2.29 -6.43
N ILE A 52 3.63 -2.52 -5.43
CA ILE A 52 4.02 -2.83 -4.05
C ILE A 52 4.62 -4.25 -3.95
N LEU A 53 4.11 -5.22 -4.72
CA LEU A 53 4.57 -6.62 -4.68
C LEU A 53 6.09 -6.79 -4.82
N PRO A 54 6.77 -6.32 -5.89
CA PRO A 54 8.22 -6.48 -6.00
C PRO A 54 8.97 -5.75 -4.89
N LEU A 55 8.46 -4.59 -4.44
CA LEU A 55 9.04 -3.83 -3.34
C LEU A 55 8.98 -4.59 -2.02
N THR A 56 7.83 -5.18 -1.68
CA THR A 56 7.65 -5.94 -0.44
C THR A 56 8.46 -7.23 -0.45
N VAL A 57 8.57 -7.92 -1.59
CA VAL A 57 9.42 -9.11 -1.73
C VAL A 57 10.88 -8.77 -1.42
N ILE A 58 11.42 -7.72 -2.04
CA ILE A 58 12.84 -7.34 -1.85
C ILE A 58 13.09 -6.84 -0.42
N SER A 59 12.25 -5.96 0.10
CA SER A 59 12.42 -5.42 1.46
C SER A 59 12.26 -6.50 2.54
N SER A 60 11.30 -7.40 2.39
CA SER A 60 11.12 -8.54 3.31
C SER A 60 12.35 -9.45 3.30
N PHE A 61 12.95 -9.70 2.13
CA PHE A 61 14.18 -10.49 2.04
C PHE A 61 15.34 -9.84 2.79
N ILE A 62 15.51 -8.51 2.66
CA ILE A 62 16.54 -7.76 3.39
C ILE A 62 16.33 -7.87 4.92
N TYR A 63 15.08 -7.73 5.38
CA TYR A 63 14.75 -7.86 6.80
C TYR A 63 14.93 -9.29 7.34
N LEU A 64 14.63 -10.31 6.54
CA LEU A 64 14.90 -11.71 6.87
C LEU A 64 16.41 -11.94 7.04
N GLN A 65 17.23 -11.43 6.11
CA GLN A 65 18.69 -11.53 6.22
C GLN A 65 19.23 -10.80 7.46
N SER A 66 18.60 -9.69 7.84
CA SER A 66 18.97 -8.91 9.03
C SER A 66 18.59 -9.58 10.35
N LYS A 67 17.85 -10.71 10.33
CA LYS A 67 17.39 -11.46 11.52
C LYS A 67 16.59 -10.62 12.53
N ILE A 68 15.91 -9.59 12.06
CA ILE A 68 15.08 -8.69 12.89
C ILE A 68 13.58 -9.05 12.87
N ILE A 69 13.22 -10.18 12.25
CA ILE A 69 11.83 -10.61 12.06
C ILE A 69 11.46 -11.67 13.11
N ASP A 70 10.31 -11.47 13.76
CA ASP A 70 9.64 -12.51 14.55
C ASP A 70 8.88 -13.45 13.61
N LEU A 71 9.43 -14.65 13.39
CA LEU A 71 8.88 -15.63 12.45
C LEU A 71 7.49 -16.14 12.83
N PRO A 72 7.21 -16.58 14.08
CA PRO A 72 5.87 -16.98 14.50
C PRO A 72 4.81 -15.90 14.29
N LEU A 73 5.10 -14.66 14.69
CA LEU A 73 4.18 -13.54 14.49
C LEU A 73 3.94 -13.29 13.00
N THR A 74 5.01 -13.30 12.21
CA THR A 74 4.95 -13.05 10.77
C THR A 74 4.08 -14.07 10.05
N VAL A 75 4.26 -15.37 10.32
CA VAL A 75 3.48 -16.42 9.65
C VAL A 75 1.99 -16.31 9.98
N ASN A 76 1.65 -16.11 11.25
CA ASN A 76 0.25 -16.00 11.68
C ASN A 76 -0.45 -14.79 11.04
N VAL A 77 0.21 -13.62 11.06
CA VAL A 77 -0.35 -12.40 10.47
C VAL A 77 -0.40 -12.52 8.95
N ALA A 78 0.62 -13.10 8.30
CA ALA A 78 0.66 -13.25 6.84
C ALA A 78 -0.48 -14.13 6.30
N ILE A 79 -0.86 -15.20 7.01
CA ILE A 79 -2.00 -16.03 6.63
C ILE A 79 -3.29 -15.20 6.67
N GLY A 80 -3.52 -14.47 7.78
CA GLY A 80 -4.69 -13.62 7.93
C GLY A 80 -4.74 -12.49 6.89
N GLU A 81 -3.61 -11.83 6.65
CA GLU A 81 -3.47 -10.77 5.64
C GLU A 81 -3.75 -11.31 4.23
N THR A 82 -3.22 -12.49 3.89
CA THR A 82 -3.42 -13.10 2.57
C THR A 82 -4.90 -13.40 2.33
N LEU A 83 -5.57 -14.03 3.30
CA LEU A 83 -7.00 -14.34 3.18
C LEU A 83 -7.85 -13.06 3.08
N GLY A 84 -7.57 -12.07 3.94
CA GLY A 84 -8.24 -10.77 3.90
C GLY A 84 -8.00 -10.03 2.59
N GLY A 85 -6.78 -10.08 2.06
CA GLY A 85 -6.38 -9.47 0.79
C GLY A 85 -7.09 -10.10 -0.41
N ILE A 86 -7.23 -11.43 -0.45
CA ILE A 86 -8.00 -12.13 -1.49
C ILE A 86 -9.46 -11.68 -1.48
N ILE A 87 -10.08 -11.64 -0.29
CA ILE A 87 -11.46 -11.18 -0.14
C ILE A 87 -11.59 -9.72 -0.59
N GLY A 88 -10.69 -8.84 -0.14
CA GLY A 88 -10.66 -7.42 -0.50
C GLY A 88 -10.52 -7.21 -2.02
N ALA A 89 -9.60 -7.94 -2.67
CA ALA A 89 -9.40 -7.88 -4.11
C ALA A 89 -10.65 -8.33 -4.89
N TYR A 90 -11.35 -9.36 -4.40
CA TYR A 90 -12.60 -9.83 -5.00
C TYR A 90 -13.73 -8.79 -4.92
N PHE A 91 -13.80 -8.01 -3.84
CA PHE A 91 -14.83 -6.99 -3.65
C PHE A 91 -14.47 -5.60 -4.21
N LEU A 92 -13.21 -5.34 -4.56
CA LEU A 92 -12.73 -4.03 -5.01
C LEU A 92 -13.60 -3.45 -6.15
N ASN A 93 -13.85 -4.23 -7.19
CA ASN A 93 -14.65 -3.80 -8.35
C ASN A 93 -16.17 -3.79 -8.08
N LYS A 94 -16.62 -4.30 -6.93
CA LYS A 94 -18.03 -4.32 -6.52
C LYS A 94 -18.39 -3.12 -5.64
N ILE A 95 -17.40 -2.43 -5.08
CA ILE A 95 -17.60 -1.28 -4.19
C ILE A 95 -17.59 0.00 -5.03
N SER A 96 -18.54 0.90 -4.76
CA SER A 96 -18.58 2.20 -5.43
C SER A 96 -17.38 3.08 -5.04
N ILE A 97 -16.87 3.86 -5.99
CA ILE A 97 -15.70 4.75 -5.79
C ILE A 97 -15.88 5.67 -4.57
N PRO A 98 -17.03 6.34 -4.35
CA PRO A 98 -17.21 7.18 -3.17
C PRO A 98 -17.09 6.41 -1.85
N LEU A 99 -17.61 5.18 -1.81
CA LEU A 99 -17.53 4.33 -0.63
C LEU A 99 -16.10 3.86 -0.39
N LEU A 100 -15.38 3.44 -1.45
CA LEU A 100 -13.98 3.04 -1.36
C LEU A 100 -13.10 4.17 -0.79
N ARG A 101 -13.25 5.40 -1.33
CA ARG A 101 -12.56 6.59 -0.84
C ARG A 101 -12.88 6.89 0.62
N LYS A 102 -14.16 6.76 1.01
CA LYS A 102 -14.59 6.99 2.39
C LYS A 102 -14.00 5.96 3.36
N ILE A 103 -14.03 4.68 3.01
CA ILE A 103 -13.43 3.60 3.82
C ILE A 103 -11.93 3.86 3.99
N PHE A 104 -11.22 4.08 2.88
CA PHE A 104 -9.79 4.35 2.91
C PHE A 104 -9.46 5.59 3.75
N GLY A 105 -10.18 6.70 3.55
CA GLY A 105 -9.98 7.94 4.29
C GLY A 105 -10.23 7.80 5.78
N VAL A 106 -11.29 7.09 6.19
CA VAL A 106 -11.55 6.82 7.62
C VAL A 106 -10.42 6.02 8.25
N ILE A 107 -9.97 4.95 7.60
CA ILE A 107 -8.84 4.13 8.07
C ILE A 107 -7.60 5.02 8.24
N MET A 108 -7.30 5.86 7.24
CA MET A 108 -6.15 6.76 7.29
C MET A 108 -6.21 7.79 8.42
N ILE A 109 -7.37 8.42 8.64
CA ILE A 109 -7.56 9.39 9.72
C ILE A 109 -7.41 8.69 11.08
N THR A 110 -7.98 7.49 11.25
CA THR A 110 -7.84 6.74 12.51
C THR A 110 -6.40 6.33 12.78
N ALA A 111 -5.66 5.89 11.76
CA ALA A 111 -4.25 5.58 11.88
C ALA A 111 -3.43 6.82 12.26
N ALA A 112 -3.66 7.95 11.59
CA ALA A 112 -2.99 9.22 11.87
C ALA A 112 -3.26 9.69 13.31
N PHE A 113 -4.52 9.64 13.75
CA PHE A 113 -4.88 10.02 15.12
C PHE A 113 -4.21 9.10 16.15
N ARG A 114 -4.24 7.77 15.92
CA ARG A 114 -3.61 6.81 16.83
C ARG A 114 -2.09 7.02 16.94
N MET A 115 -1.41 7.26 15.82
CA MET A 115 0.03 7.54 15.80
C MET A 115 0.39 8.87 16.46
N TRP A 116 -0.52 9.84 16.46
CA TRP A 116 -0.28 11.15 17.09
C TRP A 116 -0.44 11.10 18.61
N VAL A 117 -1.36 10.28 19.11
CA VAL A 117 -1.69 10.19 20.55
C VAL A 117 -0.78 9.20 21.29
N GLN A 118 -0.24 8.19 20.59
CA GLN A 118 0.76 7.26 21.15
C GLN A 118 2.12 7.94 21.33
#